data_AF-A0A7Y3XG96-F1
#
_entry.id   AF-A0A7Y3XG96-F1
#
_cell.length_a   1.000
_cell.length_b   1.000
_cell.length_c   1.000
_cell.angle_alpha   90.00
_cell.angle_beta   90.00
_cell.angle_gamma   90.00
#
_symmetry.space_group_name_H-M   'P 1'
#
loop_
_entity.id
_entity.type
_entity.pdbx_description
1 polymer ?
#
loop_
_entity_poly.entity_id
_entity_poly.type
_entity_poly.pdbx_seq_one_letter_code
_entity_poly.pdbx_strand_id
1 'polypeptide(L)'
;MNAVGARHGRVWTTSNVAFPRLQAEAILLLLSERGVYASAGAACSSGSLEPSPVLRAMGMAPEQAHGSVRFSFSHETELDAIDRAVEVVGDVIARLKSTLPI
;
A
#
# COMPACT_ATOMS: atom_id res chain seq x y z
N MET A 1 -5.19 -1.17 -9.35
CA MET A 1 -4.37 -1.74 -8.26
C MET A 1 -3.68 -2.97 -8.83
N ASN A 2 -2.37 -3.10 -8.66
CA ASN A 2 -1.67 -4.33 -9.02
C ASN A 2 -1.06 -4.94 -7.75
N ALA A 3 -1.38 -6.21 -7.47
CA ALA A 3 -0.76 -6.95 -6.39
C ALA A 3 0.67 -7.35 -6.78
N VAL A 4 1.64 -6.93 -5.99
CA VAL A 4 3.06 -7.20 -6.21
C VAL A 4 3.35 -8.67 -5.91
N GLY A 5 4.08 -9.34 -6.79
CA GLY A 5 4.45 -10.75 -6.62
C GLY A 5 3.34 -11.77 -6.86
N ALA A 6 2.21 -11.40 -7.48
CA ALA A 6 1.08 -12.31 -7.74
C ALA A 6 1.40 -13.54 -8.61
N ARG A 7 2.55 -13.56 -9.30
CA ARG A 7 2.98 -14.65 -10.19
C ARG A 7 3.79 -15.75 -9.49
N HIS A 8 4.11 -15.61 -8.20
CA HIS A 8 4.84 -16.58 -7.40
C HIS A 8 4.07 -16.88 -6.10
N GLY A 9 4.37 -18.01 -5.45
CA GLY A 9 3.80 -18.33 -4.14
C GLY A 9 4.06 -17.19 -3.15
N ARG A 10 3.00 -16.67 -2.54
CA ARG A 10 3.04 -15.61 -1.52
C ARG A 10 2.65 -16.22 -0.18
N VAL A 11 3.20 -15.69 0.91
CA VAL A 11 2.72 -15.97 2.26
C VAL A 11 1.29 -15.46 2.44
N TRP A 12 0.42 -16.27 3.04
CA TRP A 12 -1.01 -15.97 3.17
C TRP A 12 -1.31 -14.67 3.93
N THR A 13 -0.41 -14.24 4.81
CA THR A 13 -0.60 -13.08 5.69
C THR A 13 -0.32 -11.73 5.05
N THR A 14 0.33 -11.66 3.88
CA THR A 14 0.89 -10.38 3.41
C THR A 14 0.53 -10.08 1.97
N SER A 15 -0.12 -8.94 1.75
CA SER A 15 -0.38 -8.41 0.41
C SER A 15 0.27 -7.04 0.24
N ASN A 16 1.05 -6.87 -0.82
CA ASN A 16 1.64 -5.58 -1.18
C ASN A 16 0.99 -5.07 -2.47
N VAL A 17 0.38 -3.89 -2.41
CA VAL A 17 -0.44 -3.32 -3.48
C VAL A 17 0.16 -1.99 -3.91
N ALA A 18 0.41 -1.84 -5.21
CA ALA A 18 0.90 -0.59 -5.78
C ALA A 18 -0.25 0.33 -6.20
N PHE A 19 -0.13 1.60 -5.81
CA PHE A 19 -0.98 2.72 -6.21
C PHE A 19 -0.15 3.72 -7.04
N PRO A 20 -0.04 3.54 -8.37
CA PRO A 20 0.86 4.35 -9.18
C PRO A 20 0.53 5.84 -9.08
N ARG A 21 1.58 6.67 -9.04
CA ARG A 21 1.50 8.15 -8.94
C ARG A 21 0.94 8.70 -7.62
N LEU A 22 0.73 7.84 -6.63
CA LEU A 22 0.44 8.26 -5.26
C LEU A 22 1.66 8.02 -4.36
N GLN A 23 1.76 8.77 -3.26
CA GLN A 23 2.79 8.59 -2.23
C GLN A 23 2.24 7.70 -1.12
N ALA A 24 2.98 6.67 -0.71
CA ALA A 24 2.54 5.74 0.33
C ALA A 24 2.25 6.46 1.65
N GLU A 25 3.03 7.48 2.01
CA GLU A 25 2.89 8.26 3.24
C GLU A 25 1.52 8.96 3.32
N ALA A 26 1.07 9.56 2.21
CA ALA A 26 -0.24 10.21 2.13
C ALA A 26 -1.37 9.20 2.27
N ILE A 27 -1.22 8.01 1.67
CA ILE A 27 -2.18 6.92 1.80
C ILE A 27 -2.24 6.46 3.26
N LEU A 28 -1.09 6.14 3.86
CA LEU A 28 -1.00 5.65 5.23
C LEU A 28 -1.55 6.64 6.25
N LEU A 29 -1.26 7.93 6.08
CA LEU A 29 -1.82 8.99 6.93
C LEU A 29 -3.36 8.95 6.91
N LEU A 30 -3.96 9.03 5.73
CA LEU A 30 -5.42 9.04 5.58
C LEU A 30 -6.10 7.73 5.99
N LEU A 31 -5.43 6.59 5.83
CA LEU A 31 -5.91 5.29 6.32
C LEU A 31 -5.92 5.26 7.85
N SER A 32 -4.84 5.72 8.49
CA SER A 32 -4.73 5.72 9.96
C SER A 32 -5.76 6.63 10.64
N GLU A 33 -6.09 7.78 10.02
CA GLU A 33 -7.19 8.65 10.47
C GLU A 33 -8.55 7.95 10.47
N ARG A 34 -8.70 6.88 9.66
CA ARG A 34 -9.93 6.09 9.51
C ARG A 34 -9.83 4.72 10.20
N GLY A 35 -8.81 4.52 11.04
CA GLY A 35 -8.63 3.28 11.81
C GLY A 35 -8.10 2.09 11.00
N VAL A 36 -7.59 2.30 9.79
CA VAL A 36 -6.93 1.25 8.99
C VAL A 36 -5.41 1.43 9.09
N TYR A 37 -4.73 0.42 9.62
CA TYR A 37 -3.28 0.46 9.82
C TYR A 37 -2.57 -0.45 8.82
N ALA A 38 -1.59 0.10 8.13
CA ALA A 38 -0.80 -0.58 7.11
C ALA A 38 0.65 -0.06 7.12
N SER A 39 1.49 -0.56 6.22
CA SER A 39 2.89 -0.16 6.10
C SER A 39 3.26 0.20 4.66
N ALA A 40 4.34 0.95 4.46
CA ALA A 40 4.87 1.20 3.11
C ALA A 40 5.49 -0.07 2.53
N GLY A 41 5.47 -0.21 1.20
CA GLY A 41 5.73 -1.46 0.48
C GLY A 41 7.14 -2.02 0.50
N ALA A 42 8.10 -1.31 1.12
CA ALA A 42 9.41 -1.80 1.62
C ALA A 42 10.37 -0.61 1.88
N ALA A 43 9.86 0.56 2.25
CA ALA A 43 10.67 1.66 2.75
C ALA A 43 10.40 1.78 4.24
N CYS A 44 11.35 1.33 5.07
CA CYS A 44 11.48 1.92 6.40
C CYS A 44 11.69 3.42 6.17
N SER A 45 10.90 4.25 6.84
CA SER A 45 10.93 5.71 6.73
C SER A 45 12.24 6.30 7.28
N SER A 46 13.37 6.08 6.60
CA SER A 46 14.67 6.69 6.95
C SER A 46 14.79 8.15 6.47
N GLY A 47 13.70 8.74 5.95
CA GLY A 47 13.69 10.09 5.39
C GLY A 47 14.24 10.19 3.96
N SER A 48 14.49 9.06 3.29
CA SER A 48 14.95 9.04 1.90
C SER A 48 13.78 9.14 0.93
N LEU A 49 13.90 10.00 -0.08
CA LEU A 49 12.98 10.11 -1.21
C LEU A 49 13.12 8.96 -2.23
N GLU A 50 14.08 8.06 -2.01
CA GLU A 50 14.38 6.98 -2.96
C GLU A 50 13.39 5.82 -2.83
N PRO A 51 12.91 5.25 -3.96
CA PRO A 51 12.05 4.09 -3.94
C PRO A 51 12.75 2.89 -3.30
N SER A 52 11.97 2.04 -2.63
CA SER A 52 12.49 0.87 -1.91
C SER A 52 13.50 0.06 -2.74
N PRO A 53 14.71 -0.19 -2.21
CA PRO A 53 15.69 -1.05 -2.86
C PRO A 53 15.15 -2.45 -3.16
N VAL A 54 14.28 -2.97 -2.30
CA VAL A 54 13.64 -4.29 -2.46
C VAL A 54 12.67 -4.27 -3.63
N LEU A 55 11.76 -3.30 -3.70
CA LEU A 55 10.80 -3.22 -4.81
C LEU A 55 11.50 -2.96 -6.15
N ARG A 56 12.58 -2.19 -6.15
CA ARG A 56 13.44 -2.01 -7.33
C ARG A 56 14.10 -3.32 -7.76
N ALA A 57 14.67 -4.09 -6.83
CA ALA A 57 15.25 -5.40 -7.11
C ALA A 57 14.21 -6.41 -7.62
N MET A 58 12.94 -6.27 -7.20
CA MET A 58 11.80 -7.02 -7.72
C MET A 58 11.34 -6.56 -9.11
N GLY A 59 11.97 -5.53 -9.70
CA GLY A 59 11.67 -5.02 -11.03
C GLY A 59 10.45 -4.09 -11.09
N MET A 60 10.01 -3.53 -9.97
CA MET A 60 8.93 -2.54 -9.98
C MET A 60 9.40 -1.20 -10.52
N ALA A 61 8.57 -0.56 -11.35
CA ALA A 61 8.82 0.80 -11.80
C ALA A 61 8.78 1.78 -10.61
N PRO A 62 9.60 2.86 -10.62
CA PRO A 62 9.63 3.84 -9.52
C PRO A 62 8.26 4.40 -9.17
N GLU A 63 7.43 4.71 -10.17
CA GLU A 63 6.06 5.21 -10.03
C GLU A 63 5.13 4.26 -9.26
N GLN A 64 5.40 2.96 -9.32
CA GLN A 64 4.66 1.93 -8.60
C GLN A 64 5.25 1.70 -7.21
N ALA A 65 6.58 1.82 -7.08
CA ALA A 65 7.29 1.62 -5.82
C ALA A 65 6.97 2.71 -4.78
N HIS A 66 6.84 3.98 -5.20
CA HIS A 66 6.49 5.09 -4.30
C HIS A 66 5.12 4.94 -3.66
N GLY A 67 4.14 4.48 -4.43
CA GLY A 67 2.76 4.28 -3.96
C GLY A 67 2.49 2.88 -3.46
N SER A 68 3.50 2.11 -3.08
CA SER A 68 3.32 0.73 -2.63
C SER A 68 2.92 0.69 -1.17
N VAL A 69 1.83 -0.01 -0.85
CA VAL A 69 1.33 -0.22 0.51
C VAL A 69 1.22 -1.71 0.80
N ARG A 70 1.77 -2.12 1.94
CA ARG A 70 1.73 -3.49 2.46
C ARG A 70 0.68 -3.63 3.54
N PHE A 71 -0.25 -4.53 3.30
CA PHE A 71 -1.24 -5.01 4.27
C PHE A 71 -0.77 -6.35 4.83
N SER A 72 -0.86 -6.48 6.15
CA SER A 72 -0.46 -7.69 6.87
C SER A 72 -1.62 -8.13 7.77
N PHE A 73 -1.91 -9.42 7.76
CA PHE A 73 -3.07 -10.03 8.42
C PHE A 73 -2.61 -11.06 9.44
N SER A 74 -3.41 -11.26 10.48
CA SER A 74 -3.23 -12.30 11.49
C SER A 74 -4.44 -13.24 11.53
N HIS A 75 -4.33 -14.31 12.31
CA HIS A 75 -5.46 -15.20 12.58
C HIS A 75 -6.59 -14.51 13.38
N GLU A 76 -6.32 -13.34 13.95
CA GLU A 76 -7.29 -12.51 14.69
C GLU A 76 -7.94 -11.46 13.78
N THR A 77 -7.54 -11.38 12.50
CA THR A 77 -8.16 -10.46 11.54
C THR A 77 -9.52 -10.99 11.12
N GLU A 78 -10.58 -10.29 11.48
CA GLU A 78 -11.95 -10.61 11.11
C GLU A 78 -12.26 -10.22 9.65
N LEU A 79 -13.13 -10.99 8.98
CA LEU A 79 -13.51 -10.74 7.59
C LEU A 79 -14.26 -9.41 7.42
N ASP A 80 -15.11 -9.06 8.37
CA ASP A 80 -15.86 -7.80 8.35
C ASP A 80 -14.92 -6.57 8.48
N ALA A 81 -13.82 -6.71 9.22
CA ALA A 81 -12.77 -5.70 9.32
C ALA A 81 -12.03 -5.55 7.99
N ILE A 82 -11.82 -6.64 7.25
CA ILE A 82 -11.25 -6.61 5.90
C ILE A 82 -12.21 -5.88 4.94
N ASP A 83 -13.51 -6.19 4.97
CA ASP A 83 -14.50 -5.53 4.11
C ASP A 83 -14.55 -4.02 4.37
N ARG A 84 -14.62 -3.61 5.65
CA ARG A 84 -14.54 -2.20 6.05
C ARG A 84 -13.22 -1.55 5.59
N ALA A 85 -12.10 -2.24 5.72
CA ALA A 85 -10.81 -1.71 5.29
C ALA A 85 -10.74 -1.52 3.77
N VAL A 86 -11.36 -2.40 2.98
CA VAL A 86 -11.43 -2.26 1.51
C VAL A 86 -12.22 -1.01 1.11
N GLU A 87 -13.36 -0.75 1.74
CA GLU A 87 -14.14 0.48 1.52
C GLU A 87 -13.31 1.73 1.83
N VAL A 88 -12.69 1.76 3.01
CA VAL A 88 -11.83 2.87 3.46
C VAL A 88 -10.66 3.10 2.50
N VAL A 89 -10.00 2.03 2.04
CA VAL A 89 -8.93 2.12 1.04
C VAL A 89 -9.45 2.70 -0.27
N GLY A 90 -10.62 2.27 -0.73
CA GLY A 90 -11.27 2.83 -1.93
C GLY A 90 -11.46 4.34 -1.83
N ASP A 91 -12.06 4.80 -0.74
CA ASP A 91 -12.36 6.21 -0.49
C ASP A 91 -11.09 7.07 -0.38
N VAL A 92 -10.08 6.59 0.34
CA VAL A 92 -8.79 7.29 0.46
C VAL A 92 -8.11 7.46 -0.89
N ILE A 93 -8.09 6.40 -1.70
CA ILE A 93 -7.47 6.44 -3.03
C ILE A 93 -8.26 7.35 -3.97
N ALA A 94 -9.59 7.34 -3.92
CA ALA A 94 -10.43 8.24 -4.70
C ALA A 94 -10.17 9.72 -4.33
N ARG A 95 -10.10 10.02 -3.02
CA ARG A 95 -9.80 11.37 -2.52
C ARG A 95 -8.42 11.88 -2.93
N LEU A 96 -7.39 11.03 -2.83
CA LEU A 96 -6.04 11.43 -3.24
C LEU A 96 -5.94 11.71 -4.74
N LYS A 97 -6.62 10.90 -5.56
CA LYS A 97 -6.68 11.11 -7.01
C LYS A 97 -7.41 12.38 -7.42
N SER A 98 -8.40 12.84 -6.66
CA SER A 98 -9.11 14.09 -6.97
C SER A 98 -8.37 15.35 -6.52
N THR A 99 -7.41 15.22 -5.60
CA THR A 99 -6.70 16.36 -4.99
C THR A 99 -5.31 16.60 -5.61
N LEU A 100 -4.69 15.58 -6.22
CA LEU A 100 -3.35 15.67 -6.81
C LEU A 100 -3.44 15.84 -8.35
N PRO A 101 -2.68 16.77 -8.94
CA PRO A 101 -2.51 16.81 -10.39
C PRO A 101 -1.73 15.56 -10.83
N ILE A 102 -2.30 14.81 -11.77
CA ILE A 102 -1.74 13.56 -12.34
C ILE A 102 -0.60 13.81 -13.32
#